data_AF-A0A2K5K8V4-F1
#
_entry.id   AF-A0A2K5K8V4-F1
#
_cell.length_a   1.000
_cell.length_b   1.000
_cell.length_c   1.000
_cell.angle_alpha   90.00
_cell.angle_beta   90.00
_cell.angle_gamma   90.00
#
_symmetry.space_group_name_H-M   'P 1'
#
loop_
_entity.id
_entity.type
_entity.pdbx_description
1 polymer ?
#
loop_
_entity_poly.entity_id
_entity_poly.type
_entity_poly.pdbx_seq_one_letter_code
_entity_poly.pdbx_strand_id
1 'polypeptide(L)'
;MKFLIFAFFGGAHLLSLCSGKAIYKNGISKRTFQEIKEEIASYGDVAKAIINLAVYGITAEVLVVTSFDELQRRASEARGKIVVYNQPYINYSRTVQYRTQGAVEAAKVGALASLIRSVASLSIYSPHTGIQEYQDGVPEIPTACITVEDAEMMSRMASRGIKIVIQLKMGAKTYPDTDSFNTVAEITGSKYPEQVSEGEAGHGGGHL
;
A
#
# COMPACT_ATOMS: atom_id res chain seq x y z
N MET A 1 46.58 22.31 -31.66
CA MET A 1 47.34 22.83 -30.50
C MET A 1 46.31 23.22 -29.45
N LYS A 2 46.23 22.71 -28.22
CA LYS A 2 47.16 22.02 -27.32
C LYS A 2 46.42 20.86 -26.63
N PHE A 3 47.12 19.74 -26.46
CA PHE A 3 46.79 18.66 -25.54
C PHE A 3 47.01 19.12 -24.09
N LEU A 4 46.22 18.61 -23.15
CA LEU A 4 46.67 18.48 -21.76
C LEU A 4 46.25 17.12 -21.21
N ILE A 5 47.27 16.28 -21.06
CA ILE A 5 47.30 15.00 -20.35
C ILE A 5 47.54 15.32 -18.87
N PHE A 6 46.91 14.61 -17.93
CA PHE A 6 47.54 14.31 -16.65
C PHE A 6 47.27 12.87 -16.21
N ALA A 7 48.35 12.24 -15.79
CA ALA A 7 48.52 10.81 -15.60
C ALA A 7 48.14 10.35 -14.19
N PHE A 8 47.82 9.05 -14.11
CA PHE A 8 47.79 8.23 -12.89
C PHE A 8 49.18 8.15 -12.25
N PHE A 9 49.24 8.25 -10.92
CA PHE A 9 50.33 7.68 -10.10
C PHE A 9 49.71 6.87 -8.94
N GLY A 10 50.16 5.63 -8.82
CA GLY A 10 49.63 4.62 -7.91
C GLY A 10 50.11 4.73 -6.47
N GLY A 11 49.52 3.89 -5.63
CA GLY A 11 49.92 3.64 -4.25
C GLY A 11 49.24 2.38 -3.72
N ALA A 12 49.81 1.22 -4.06
CA ALA A 12 49.51 -0.02 -3.37
C ALA A 12 50.16 0.04 -1.97
N HIS A 13 49.36 -0.09 -0.92
CA HIS A 13 49.88 -0.48 0.40
C HIS A 13 49.20 -1.76 0.87
N LEU A 14 49.97 -2.83 0.72
CA LEU A 14 49.79 -4.12 1.36
C LEU A 14 50.11 -3.94 2.86
N LEU A 15 49.15 -4.21 3.74
CA LEU A 15 49.43 -4.48 5.16
C LEU A 15 48.88 -5.85 5.53
N SER A 16 49.75 -6.56 6.23
CA SER A 16 49.79 -7.99 6.48
C SER A 16 48.87 -8.41 7.64
N LEU A 17 48.22 -9.56 7.44
CA LEU A 17 47.83 -10.60 8.40
C LEU A 17 47.66 -10.20 9.88
N CYS A 18 46.41 -10.17 10.33
CA CYS A 18 46.03 -10.70 11.65
C CYS A 18 44.93 -11.73 11.47
N SER A 19 45.31 -13.00 11.64
CA SER A 19 44.43 -14.17 11.71
C SER A 19 43.56 -14.11 12.97
N GLY A 20 42.32 -13.67 12.83
CA GLY A 20 41.29 -13.82 13.87
C GLY A 20 40.56 -15.16 13.72
N LYS A 21 40.84 -16.11 14.62
CA LYS A 21 40.17 -17.42 14.74
C LYS A 21 38.65 -17.26 14.84
N ALA A 22 37.91 -18.07 14.07
CA ALA A 22 36.48 -18.26 14.23
C ALA A 22 36.19 -18.96 15.57
N ILE A 23 35.43 -18.31 16.46
CA ILE A 23 34.80 -18.95 17.60
C ILE A 23 33.36 -19.27 17.22
N TYR A 24 33.10 -20.56 16.99
CA TYR A 24 31.75 -21.11 16.80
C TYR A 24 31.12 -21.38 18.17
N LYS A 25 29.94 -20.81 18.42
CA LYS A 25 28.97 -21.31 19.41
C LYS A 25 27.56 -21.28 18.83
N ASN A 26 27.01 -22.48 18.67
CA ASN A 26 25.59 -22.89 18.68
C ASN A 26 24.55 -22.10 17.88
N GLY A 27 24.08 -22.72 16.78
CA GLY A 27 22.64 -22.82 16.50
C GLY A 27 22.00 -21.79 15.57
N ILE A 28 22.74 -20.85 14.99
CA ILE A 28 22.20 -19.90 14.00
C ILE A 28 22.72 -20.31 12.62
N SER A 29 21.82 -20.70 11.72
CA SER A 29 22.14 -20.90 10.31
C SER A 29 22.85 -19.65 9.78
N LYS A 30 24.15 -19.77 9.45
CA LYS A 30 24.90 -18.67 8.82
C LYS A 30 24.38 -18.52 7.40
N ARG A 31 23.48 -17.56 7.17
CA ARG A 31 23.09 -17.19 5.81
C ARG A 31 24.34 -16.92 4.98
N THR A 32 24.41 -17.53 3.81
CA THR A 32 25.57 -17.33 2.93
C THR A 32 25.60 -15.88 2.43
N PHE A 33 26.78 -15.37 2.06
CA PHE A 33 26.90 -14.04 1.45
C PHE A 33 26.06 -13.91 0.18
N GLN A 34 25.80 -15.04 -0.49
CA GLN A 34 24.93 -15.13 -1.65
C GLN A 34 23.46 -14.94 -1.28
N GLU A 35 22.96 -15.62 -0.24
CA GLU A 35 21.60 -15.42 0.28
C GLU A 35 21.35 -13.97 0.74
N ILE A 36 22.33 -13.36 1.41
CA ILE A 36 22.24 -11.95 1.83
C ILE A 36 22.18 -11.02 0.61
N LYS A 37 22.94 -11.30 -0.45
CA LYS A 37 22.89 -10.52 -1.69
C LYS A 37 21.54 -10.63 -2.40
N GLU A 38 20.96 -11.83 -2.44
CA GLU A 38 19.66 -12.08 -3.05
C GLU A 38 18.53 -11.40 -2.27
N GLU A 39 18.58 -11.43 -0.94
CA GLU A 39 17.67 -10.69 -0.06
C GLU A 39 17.79 -9.17 -0.25
N ILE A 40 19.02 -8.62 -0.29
CA ILE A 40 19.22 -7.18 -0.54
C ILE A 40 18.73 -6.79 -1.94
N ALA A 41 18.97 -7.63 -2.95
CA ALA A 41 18.50 -7.39 -4.31
C ALA A 41 16.97 -7.43 -4.42
N SER A 42 16.29 -8.30 -3.65
CA SER A 42 14.82 -8.38 -3.67
C SER A 42 14.16 -7.09 -3.19
N TYR A 43 14.81 -6.32 -2.31
CA TYR A 43 14.32 -5.00 -1.89
C TYR A 43 14.50 -3.92 -2.95
N GLY A 44 15.34 -4.13 -3.97
CA GLY A 44 15.63 -3.14 -5.00
C GLY A 44 14.39 -2.74 -5.80
N ASP A 45 13.61 -3.72 -6.25
CA ASP A 45 12.39 -3.48 -7.03
C ASP A 45 11.28 -2.83 -6.20
N VAL A 46 11.11 -3.29 -4.96
CA VAL A 46 10.16 -2.70 -4.01
C VAL A 46 10.54 -1.27 -3.65
N ALA A 47 11.82 -1.00 -3.35
CA ALA A 47 12.31 0.34 -3.06
C ALA A 47 12.12 1.26 -4.27
N LYS A 48 12.38 0.78 -5.48
CA LYS A 48 12.18 1.54 -6.71
C LYS A 48 10.70 1.87 -6.96
N ALA A 49 9.79 0.92 -6.72
CA ALA A 49 8.35 1.13 -6.82
C ALA A 49 7.87 2.20 -5.81
N ILE A 50 8.31 2.09 -4.55
CA ILE A 50 8.00 3.08 -3.50
C ILE A 50 8.54 4.45 -3.87
N ILE A 51 9.81 4.56 -4.25
CA ILE A 51 10.43 5.84 -4.65
C ILE A 51 9.66 6.44 -5.84
N ASN A 52 9.33 5.62 -6.85
CA ASN A 52 8.63 6.11 -8.02
C ASN A 52 7.25 6.68 -7.65
N LEU A 53 6.47 5.95 -6.86
CA LEU A 53 5.13 6.40 -6.47
C LEU A 53 5.15 7.54 -5.45
N ALA A 54 6.11 7.56 -4.52
CA ALA A 54 6.21 8.59 -3.49
C ALA A 54 6.78 9.91 -4.04
N VAL A 55 7.80 9.84 -4.90
CA VAL A 55 8.51 11.01 -5.40
C VAL A 55 7.86 11.54 -6.68
N TYR A 56 7.69 10.68 -7.68
CA TYR A 56 7.18 11.08 -9.00
C TYR A 56 5.66 10.98 -9.09
N GLY A 57 5.07 9.96 -8.46
CA GLY A 57 3.62 9.71 -8.47
C GLY A 57 3.10 9.20 -9.80
N ILE A 58 1.79 8.99 -9.86
CA ILE A 58 1.04 8.66 -11.07
C ILE A 58 0.20 9.87 -11.44
N THR A 59 0.48 10.48 -12.61
CA THR A 59 -0.37 11.53 -13.18
C THR A 59 -1.20 10.95 -14.31
N ALA A 60 -2.51 10.91 -14.15
CA ALA A 60 -3.40 10.36 -15.17
C ALA A 60 -4.79 11.00 -15.13
N GLU A 61 -5.53 10.82 -16.22
CA GLU A 61 -6.93 11.19 -16.30
C GLU A 61 -7.77 10.37 -15.32
N VAL A 62 -8.86 10.97 -14.86
CA VAL A 62 -9.80 10.31 -13.96
C VAL A 62 -11.02 9.81 -14.70
N LEU A 63 -11.42 8.57 -14.39
CA LEU A 63 -12.73 8.02 -14.71
C LEU A 63 -13.54 7.92 -13.43
N VAL A 64 -14.59 8.73 -13.28
CA VAL A 64 -15.53 8.62 -12.16
C VAL A 64 -16.62 7.62 -12.52
N VAL A 65 -16.84 6.65 -11.64
CA VAL A 65 -17.91 5.65 -11.73
C VAL A 65 -18.60 5.50 -10.38
N THR A 66 -19.85 5.05 -10.40
CA THR A 66 -20.67 4.87 -9.19
C THR A 66 -20.77 3.41 -8.77
N SER A 67 -20.36 2.46 -9.61
CA SER A 67 -20.43 1.03 -9.30
C SER A 67 -19.41 0.18 -10.06
N PHE A 68 -19.17 -1.05 -9.59
CA PHE A 68 -18.39 -2.04 -10.33
C PHE A 68 -19.03 -2.39 -11.68
N ASP A 69 -20.36 -2.51 -11.72
CA ASP A 69 -21.08 -2.76 -12.98
C ASP A 69 -20.88 -1.63 -13.98
N GLU A 70 -20.89 -0.38 -13.52
CA GLU A 70 -20.58 0.77 -14.38
C GLU A 70 -19.14 0.72 -14.89
N LEU A 71 -18.18 0.40 -14.01
CA LEU A 71 -16.78 0.23 -14.41
C LEU A 71 -16.63 -0.84 -15.51
N GLN A 72 -17.28 -1.99 -15.35
CA GLN A 72 -17.22 -3.06 -16.35
C GLN A 72 -17.84 -2.64 -17.68
N ARG A 73 -18.99 -1.94 -17.66
CA ARG A 73 -19.60 -1.38 -18.88
C ARG A 73 -18.69 -0.36 -19.57
N ARG A 74 -17.89 0.37 -18.80
CA ARG A 74 -16.98 1.43 -19.27
C ARG A 74 -15.51 1.01 -19.27
N ALA A 75 -15.23 -0.30 -19.31
CA ALA A 75 -13.88 -0.85 -19.16
C ALA A 75 -12.88 -0.28 -20.18
N SER A 76 -13.34 -0.01 -21.41
CA SER A 76 -12.50 0.59 -22.46
C SER A 76 -12.06 2.02 -22.12
N GLU A 77 -12.85 2.78 -21.37
CA GLU A 77 -12.51 4.15 -20.93
C GLU A 77 -11.54 4.14 -19.74
N ALA A 78 -11.51 3.06 -18.95
CA ALA A 78 -10.74 2.97 -17.70
C ALA A 78 -9.24 2.72 -17.92
N ARG A 79 -8.87 2.14 -19.07
CA ARG A 79 -7.49 1.78 -19.37
C ARG A 79 -6.57 3.00 -19.32
N GLY A 80 -5.53 2.93 -18.50
CA GLY A 80 -4.55 4.02 -18.34
C GLY A 80 -5.06 5.21 -17.52
N LYS A 81 -6.20 5.08 -16.83
CA LYS A 81 -6.81 6.13 -16.00
C LYS A 81 -6.78 5.78 -14.52
N ILE A 82 -7.01 6.78 -13.67
CA ILE A 82 -7.32 6.61 -12.25
C ILE A 82 -8.84 6.47 -12.13
N VAL A 83 -9.30 5.36 -11.56
CA VAL A 83 -10.74 5.13 -11.35
C VAL A 83 -11.15 5.72 -10.01
N VAL A 84 -12.15 6.61 -9.99
CA VAL A 84 -12.77 7.11 -8.76
C VAL A 84 -14.11 6.42 -8.57
N TYR A 85 -14.25 5.62 -7.52
CA TYR A 85 -15.51 5.03 -7.11
C TYR A 85 -16.30 6.01 -6.23
N ASN A 86 -17.26 6.72 -6.82
CA ASN A 86 -18.22 7.58 -6.12
C ASN A 86 -19.51 6.81 -5.81
N GLN A 87 -19.41 5.60 -5.24
CA GLN A 87 -20.57 4.83 -4.81
C GLN A 87 -21.27 5.56 -3.64
N PRO A 88 -22.57 5.89 -3.75
CA PRO A 88 -23.34 6.41 -2.63
C PRO A 88 -23.38 5.42 -1.47
N TYR A 89 -23.23 5.93 -0.24
CA TYR A 89 -23.33 5.10 0.96
C TYR A 89 -24.76 4.59 1.15
N ILE A 90 -24.92 3.27 1.21
CA ILE A 90 -26.21 2.62 1.51
C ILE A 90 -26.19 2.10 2.95
N ASN A 91 -25.26 1.20 3.22
CA ASN A 91 -24.87 0.73 4.54
C ASN A 91 -23.43 0.24 4.49
N TYR A 92 -22.82 0.00 5.65
CA TYR A 92 -21.42 -0.40 5.72
C TYR A 92 -21.15 -1.68 4.93
N SER A 93 -21.88 -2.77 5.19
CA SER A 93 -21.65 -4.08 4.56
C SER A 93 -21.74 -4.06 3.03
N ARG A 94 -22.64 -3.23 2.46
CA ARG A 94 -22.77 -3.08 1.00
C ARG A 94 -21.73 -2.14 0.40
N THR A 95 -21.26 -1.16 1.15
CA THR A 95 -20.38 -0.10 0.61
C THR A 95 -18.90 -0.44 0.82
N VAL A 96 -18.58 -1.21 1.86
CA VAL A 96 -17.20 -1.59 2.21
C VAL A 96 -16.50 -2.40 1.12
N GLN A 97 -17.25 -3.12 0.28
CA GLN A 97 -16.68 -3.88 -0.85
C GLN A 97 -15.84 -3.02 -1.80
N TYR A 98 -16.19 -1.74 -1.98
CA TYR A 98 -15.41 -0.81 -2.81
C TYR A 98 -14.05 -0.51 -2.19
N ARG A 99 -13.97 -0.49 -0.85
CA ARG A 99 -12.72 -0.34 -0.12
C ARG A 99 -11.88 -1.62 -0.13
N THR A 100 -12.52 -2.78 -0.04
CA THR A 100 -11.82 -4.06 0.01
C THR A 100 -11.33 -4.54 -1.36
N GLN A 101 -12.12 -4.30 -2.42
CA GLN A 101 -11.90 -4.89 -3.75
C GLN A 101 -11.69 -3.84 -4.86
N GLY A 102 -11.75 -2.55 -4.54
CA GLY A 102 -11.72 -1.48 -5.54
C GLY A 102 -10.48 -1.49 -6.44
N ALA A 103 -9.30 -1.78 -5.87
CA ALA A 103 -8.06 -1.84 -6.64
C ALA A 103 -8.08 -3.02 -7.62
N VAL A 104 -8.53 -4.19 -7.18
CA VAL A 104 -8.63 -5.41 -8.00
C VAL A 104 -9.58 -5.18 -9.19
N GLU A 105 -10.77 -4.64 -8.95
CA GLU A 105 -11.75 -4.41 -10.02
C GLU A 105 -11.26 -3.36 -11.04
N ALA A 106 -10.57 -2.32 -10.58
CA ALA A 106 -9.97 -1.32 -11.46
C ALA A 106 -8.78 -1.89 -12.25
N ALA A 107 -7.94 -2.72 -11.62
CA ALA A 107 -6.80 -3.35 -12.28
C ALA A 107 -7.22 -4.32 -13.38
N LYS A 108 -8.31 -5.09 -13.19
CA LYS A 108 -8.87 -6.01 -14.20
C LYS A 108 -9.20 -5.30 -15.53
N VAL A 109 -9.58 -4.03 -15.48
CA VAL A 109 -9.89 -3.22 -16.68
C VAL A 109 -8.72 -2.34 -17.14
N GLY A 110 -7.54 -2.47 -16.53
CA GLY A 110 -6.31 -1.78 -16.93
C GLY A 110 -6.18 -0.35 -16.40
N ALA A 111 -6.86 0.00 -15.30
CA ALA A 111 -6.63 1.25 -14.60
C ALA A 111 -5.22 1.30 -13.99
N LEU A 112 -4.71 2.51 -13.74
CA LEU A 112 -3.40 2.73 -13.13
C LEU A 112 -3.46 2.85 -11.60
N ALA A 113 -4.61 3.26 -11.06
CA ALA A 113 -4.88 3.39 -9.63
C ALA A 113 -6.39 3.47 -9.40
N SER A 114 -6.81 3.29 -8.14
CA SER A 114 -8.19 3.55 -7.72
C SER A 114 -8.27 4.53 -6.54
N LEU A 115 -9.31 5.35 -6.53
CA LEU A 115 -9.67 6.21 -5.42
C LEU A 115 -11.09 5.88 -4.99
N ILE A 116 -11.30 5.72 -3.68
CA ILE A 116 -12.57 5.23 -3.13
C ILE A 116 -13.21 6.33 -2.31
N ARG A 117 -14.46 6.67 -2.63
CA ARG A 117 -15.27 7.51 -1.73
C ARG A 117 -15.35 6.86 -0.36
N SER A 118 -15.09 7.65 0.67
CA SER A 118 -15.18 7.21 2.07
C SER A 118 -16.47 6.46 2.37
N VAL A 119 -16.33 5.30 3.01
CA VAL A 119 -17.43 4.40 3.40
C VAL A 119 -18.11 4.96 4.65
N ALA A 120 -18.79 6.09 4.53
CA ALA A 120 -19.43 6.77 5.65
C ALA A 120 -20.75 7.42 5.22
N SER A 121 -21.73 7.43 6.13
CA SER A 121 -23.00 8.15 5.96
C SER A 121 -22.86 9.65 6.17
N LEU A 122 -22.03 10.05 7.13
CA LEU A 122 -21.69 11.44 7.44
C LEU A 122 -20.23 11.69 7.04
N SER A 123 -20.00 12.77 6.30
CA SER A 123 -18.64 13.23 6.03
C SER A 123 -18.23 14.30 7.02
N ILE A 124 -16.97 14.22 7.45
CA ILE A 124 -16.30 15.23 8.27
C ILE A 124 -15.04 15.75 7.57
N TYR A 125 -15.02 15.69 6.23
CA TYR A 125 -13.86 16.03 5.40
C TYR A 125 -12.59 15.21 5.75
N SER A 126 -12.80 13.96 6.17
CA SER A 126 -11.74 13.01 6.51
C SER A 126 -11.95 11.70 5.75
N PRO A 127 -10.90 11.10 5.17
CA PRO A 127 -11.02 9.82 4.49
C PRO A 127 -11.24 8.68 5.49
N HIS A 128 -12.29 7.88 5.27
CA HIS A 128 -12.47 6.62 5.99
C HIS A 128 -11.64 5.51 5.32
N THR A 129 -10.49 5.20 5.91
CA THR A 129 -9.56 4.17 5.44
C THR A 129 -9.94 2.77 5.94
N GLY A 130 -9.12 1.77 5.59
CA GLY A 130 -9.25 0.40 6.05
C GLY A 130 -8.64 -0.59 5.08
N ILE A 131 -8.92 -1.86 5.28
CA ILE A 131 -8.30 -2.96 4.53
C ILE A 131 -8.72 -2.92 3.06
N GLN A 132 -7.73 -3.11 2.19
CA GLN A 132 -7.83 -3.50 0.79
C GLN A 132 -7.18 -4.88 0.66
N GLU A 133 -7.78 -5.76 -0.14
CA GLU A 133 -7.24 -7.07 -0.47
C GLU A 133 -6.85 -7.10 -1.96
N TYR A 134 -5.66 -7.61 -2.25
CA TYR A 134 -5.25 -7.93 -3.62
C TYR A 134 -5.63 -9.36 -3.97
N GLN A 135 -5.68 -9.65 -5.27
CA GLN A 135 -6.06 -10.95 -5.80
C GLN A 135 -4.92 -11.50 -6.66
N ASP A 136 -4.56 -12.78 -6.44
CA ASP A 136 -3.57 -13.47 -7.26
C ASP A 136 -3.90 -13.40 -8.76
N GLY A 137 -2.87 -13.12 -9.56
CA GLY A 137 -3.00 -12.99 -11.01
C GLY A 137 -3.60 -11.67 -11.50
N VAL A 138 -3.95 -10.74 -10.60
CA VAL A 138 -4.37 -9.37 -10.94
C VAL A 138 -3.25 -8.38 -10.60
N PRO A 139 -2.89 -7.44 -11.49
CA PRO A 139 -1.88 -6.44 -11.16
C PRO A 139 -2.25 -5.62 -9.92
N GLU A 140 -1.31 -5.49 -8.98
CA GLU A 140 -1.49 -4.60 -7.83
C GLU A 140 -1.33 -3.15 -8.28
N ILE A 141 -2.39 -2.36 -8.12
CA ILE A 141 -2.39 -0.93 -8.42
C ILE A 141 -2.59 -0.11 -7.14
N PRO A 142 -2.01 1.10 -7.04
CA PRO A 142 -2.22 1.95 -5.88
C PRO A 142 -3.69 2.26 -5.63
N THR A 143 -4.07 2.28 -4.35
CA THR A 143 -5.43 2.66 -3.95
C THR A 143 -5.45 3.53 -2.71
N ALA A 144 -6.39 4.49 -2.66
CA ALA A 144 -6.57 5.34 -1.50
C ALA A 144 -8.04 5.73 -1.32
N CYS A 145 -8.44 6.00 -0.07
CA CYS A 145 -9.74 6.61 0.20
C CYS A 145 -9.64 8.14 0.09
N ILE A 146 -10.67 8.76 -0.49
CA ILE A 146 -10.85 10.21 -0.56
C ILE A 146 -12.11 10.63 0.20
N THR A 147 -12.19 11.92 0.51
CA THR A 147 -13.38 12.48 1.18
C THR A 147 -14.62 12.31 0.30
N VAL A 148 -15.80 12.35 0.93
CA VAL A 148 -17.07 12.35 0.18
C VAL A 148 -17.14 13.56 -0.75
N GLU A 149 -16.69 14.70 -0.25
CA GLU A 149 -16.72 15.99 -0.92
C GLU A 149 -15.87 15.99 -2.19
N ASP A 150 -14.66 15.43 -2.14
CA ASP A 150 -13.76 15.34 -3.29
C ASP A 150 -14.33 14.40 -4.35
N ALA A 151 -14.85 13.24 -3.93
CA ALA A 151 -15.49 12.29 -4.85
C ALA A 151 -16.70 12.92 -5.56
N GLU A 152 -17.54 13.64 -4.82
CA GLU A 152 -18.71 14.32 -5.38
C GLU A 152 -18.33 15.53 -6.23
N MET A 153 -17.27 16.26 -5.87
CA MET A 153 -16.71 17.34 -6.70
C MET A 153 -16.27 16.80 -8.05
N MET A 154 -15.47 15.73 -8.06
CA MET A 154 -15.01 15.09 -9.30
C MET A 154 -16.20 14.57 -10.12
N SER A 155 -17.20 13.98 -9.46
CA SER A 155 -18.42 13.52 -10.14
C SER A 155 -19.16 14.66 -10.84
N ARG A 156 -19.31 15.83 -10.18
CA ARG A 156 -19.95 17.01 -10.79
C ARG A 156 -19.12 17.62 -11.91
N MET A 157 -17.80 17.57 -11.82
CA MET A 157 -16.91 18.03 -12.89
C MET A 157 -17.03 17.11 -14.11
N ALA A 158 -16.95 15.79 -13.90
CA ALA A 158 -17.08 14.79 -14.95
C ALA A 158 -18.45 14.86 -15.66
N SER A 159 -19.54 15.06 -14.90
CA SER A 159 -20.89 15.20 -15.48
C SER A 159 -21.05 16.46 -16.35
N ARG A 160 -20.17 17.45 -16.20
CA ARG A 160 -20.10 18.65 -17.05
C ARG A 160 -19.15 18.49 -18.23
N GLY A 161 -18.60 17.29 -18.45
CA GLY A 161 -17.61 17.02 -19.49
C GLY A 161 -16.22 17.61 -19.19
N ILE A 162 -15.96 18.02 -17.95
CA ILE A 162 -14.65 18.56 -17.58
C ILE A 162 -13.67 17.40 -17.43
N LYS A 163 -12.57 17.47 -18.18
CA LYS A 163 -11.44 16.54 -18.04
C LYS A 163 -10.74 16.77 -16.70
N ILE A 164 -10.65 15.73 -15.89
CA ILE A 164 -9.98 15.74 -14.59
C ILE A 164 -8.66 14.97 -14.73
N VAL A 165 -7.57 15.56 -14.23
CA VAL A 165 -6.25 14.93 -14.17
C VAL A 165 -5.76 15.04 -12.73
N ILE A 166 -5.34 13.92 -12.14
CA ILE A 166 -4.83 13.86 -10.77
C ILE A 166 -3.40 13.36 -10.80
N GLN A 167 -2.55 13.93 -9.94
CA GLN A 167 -1.28 13.34 -9.54
C GLN A 167 -1.45 12.62 -8.20
N LEU A 168 -1.40 11.31 -8.21
CA LEU A 168 -1.42 10.47 -7.02
C LEU A 168 0.01 10.20 -6.54
N LYS A 169 0.32 10.58 -5.30
CA LYS A 169 1.57 10.21 -4.63
C LYS A 169 1.25 9.44 -3.37
N MET A 170 1.91 8.30 -3.18
CA MET A 170 1.75 7.46 -1.99
C MET A 170 3.11 6.94 -1.54
N GLY A 171 3.36 7.02 -0.24
CA GLY A 171 4.55 6.47 0.42
C GLY A 171 4.24 5.27 1.31
N ALA A 172 3.06 4.67 1.17
CA ALA A 172 2.65 3.51 1.98
C ALA A 172 3.60 2.33 1.72
N LYS A 173 3.97 1.64 2.79
CA LYS A 173 4.88 0.49 2.74
C LYS A 173 4.36 -0.62 3.63
N THR A 174 4.22 -1.81 3.06
CA THR A 174 4.00 -3.03 3.83
C THR A 174 5.35 -3.52 4.33
N TYR A 175 5.49 -3.66 5.64
CA TYR A 175 6.63 -4.31 6.27
C TYR A 175 6.32 -5.80 6.47
N PRO A 176 7.34 -6.65 6.69
CA PRO A 176 7.11 -8.05 7.07
C PRO A 176 6.21 -8.15 8.30
N ASP A 177 5.47 -9.26 8.38
CA ASP A 177 4.61 -9.56 9.52
C ASP A 177 5.42 -9.50 10.83
N THR A 178 4.78 -8.98 11.86
CA THR A 178 5.33 -8.90 13.22
C THR A 178 4.34 -9.47 14.21
N ASP A 179 4.85 -10.01 15.31
CA ASP A 179 4.01 -10.55 16.37
C ASP A 179 3.17 -9.42 16.99
N SER A 180 1.88 -9.71 17.18
CA SER A 180 0.98 -8.90 18.00
C SER A 180 0.37 -9.78 19.10
N PHE A 181 -0.08 -9.16 20.18
CA PHE A 181 -0.57 -9.87 21.35
C PHE A 181 -1.92 -9.31 21.78
N ASN A 182 -2.84 -10.21 22.11
CA ASN A 182 -4.09 -9.84 22.77
C ASN A 182 -3.82 -9.61 24.26
N THR A 183 -4.29 -8.47 24.79
CA THR A 183 -4.29 -8.22 26.23
C THR A 183 -5.59 -8.75 26.82
N VAL A 184 -5.50 -9.77 27.67
CA VAL A 184 -6.64 -10.39 28.33
C VAL A 184 -6.60 -10.05 29.82
N ALA A 185 -7.73 -9.61 30.36
CA ALA A 185 -7.92 -9.37 31.79
C ALA A 185 -9.14 -10.15 32.29
N GLU A 186 -9.02 -10.79 33.45
CA GLU A 186 -10.09 -11.59 34.04
C GLU A 186 -10.58 -10.94 35.33
N ILE A 187 -11.90 -10.93 35.53
CA ILE A 187 -12.54 -10.66 36.81
C ILE A 187 -13.30 -11.92 37.20
N THR A 188 -12.81 -12.66 38.19
CA THR A 188 -13.40 -13.93 38.60
C THR A 188 -14.78 -13.74 39.23
N GLY A 189 -15.77 -14.48 38.75
CA GLY A 189 -17.15 -14.43 39.25
C GLY A 189 -17.30 -15.01 40.66
N SER A 190 -18.14 -14.40 41.50
CA SER A 190 -18.31 -14.83 42.90
C SER A 190 -19.25 -16.03 43.09
N LYS A 191 -20.22 -16.23 42.19
CA LYS A 191 -21.24 -17.29 42.30
C LYS A 191 -20.95 -18.51 41.43
N TYR A 192 -20.41 -18.28 40.23
CA TYR A 192 -20.04 -19.31 39.24
C TYR A 192 -18.67 -18.95 38.63
N PRO A 193 -17.56 -19.10 39.38
CA PRO A 193 -16.22 -18.73 38.92
C PRO A 193 -15.76 -19.48 37.67
N GLU A 194 -16.39 -20.60 37.34
CA GLU A 194 -16.10 -21.44 36.17
C GLU A 194 -16.79 -20.99 34.88
N GLN A 195 -17.75 -20.06 34.94
CA GLN A 195 -18.46 -19.56 33.77
C GLN A 195 -17.74 -18.34 33.19
N VAL A 196 -17.43 -18.41 31.89
CA VAL A 196 -16.75 -17.33 31.17
C VAL A 196 -17.79 -16.44 30.49
N SER A 197 -17.71 -15.13 30.73
CA SER A 197 -18.39 -14.10 29.94
C SER A 197 -17.32 -13.19 29.34
N GLU A 198 -17.27 -13.12 28.03
CA GLU A 198 -16.22 -12.44 27.29
C GLU A 198 -16.74 -11.10 26.72
N GLY A 199 -15.96 -10.05 26.90
CA GLY A 199 -16.17 -8.75 26.27
C GLY A 199 -14.92 -8.36 25.51
N GLU A 200 -15.01 -8.31 24.19
CA GLU A 200 -13.87 -8.01 23.33
C GLU A 200 -13.88 -6.55 22.89
N ALA A 201 -12.69 -5.94 22.84
CA ALA A 201 -12.47 -4.65 22.20
C ALA A 201 -11.16 -4.70 21.41
N GLY A 202 -11.20 -4.34 20.13
CA GLY A 202 -10.01 -4.33 19.29
C GLY A 202 -9.07 -3.18 19.62
N HIS A 203 -7.78 -3.48 19.82
CA HIS A 203 -6.73 -2.47 19.97
C HIS A 203 -5.67 -2.67 18.89
N GLY A 204 -5.70 -1.82 17.85
CA GLY A 204 -4.70 -1.85 16.77
C GLY A 204 -3.70 -0.71 16.95
N GLY A 205 -2.44 -1.03 17.23
CA GLY A 205 -1.34 -0.06 17.24
C GLY A 205 -0.82 0.20 15.83
N GLY A 206 -1.20 1.32 15.23
CA GLY A 206 -0.57 1.80 14.00
C GLY A 206 0.69 2.63 14.33
N HIS A 207 1.87 2.13 14.00
CA HIS A 207 3.06 2.98 13.91
C HIS A 207 3.09 3.62 12.51
N LEU A 208 2.91 4.95 12.47
CA LEU A 208 3.03 5.79 11.27
C LEU A 208 4.50 6.00 10.88
#